data_AF-R1IFR7-F1
#
_entry.id   AF-R1IFR7-F1
#
_cell.length_a   1.000
_cell.length_b   1.000
_cell.length_c   1.000
_cell.angle_alpha   90.00
_cell.angle_beta   90.00
_cell.angle_gamma   90.00
#
_symmetry.space_group_name_H-M   'P 1'
#
loop_
_entity.id
_entity.type
_entity.pdbx_description
1 polymer ?
#
loop_
_entity_poly.entity_id
_entity_poly.type
_entity_poly.pdbx_seq_one_letter_code
_entity_poly.pdbx_strand_id
1 'polypeptide(L)'
;MRPWPGTPYPLGATYDGVGTNFALFSEVAERVELCLFDAEGKETRYALEEVDGFVHHGYLLNVGPGQRYGFRVHGPYDPKRGLRCNPNKLLIDPYAKAVSHGVKWDESLFGYKFDNPGERNDDDSAGHVPYSLVANPFFDWGNDRQPKRPYNETVIYEAHVKGMTVHHPFVPEALRGTYAGLAHPAVVEHLQKLGVTAVELLPVHQFVTDHGLAEKGLTNYWGYNTIGYFAPHDSYAAMPGEGGQVQEFKGMVKALHEAGIEVILDVVYNHTAEGNHLGPTLSMRGIDNEAYYRLVEGEPEYYMDYTGTGNSLNVRNP
;
A
#
# COMPACT_ATOMS: atom_id res chain seq x y z
N MET A 1 10.04 26.27 1.86
CA MET A 1 9.18 26.58 3.03
C MET A 1 9.43 25.48 4.04
N ARG A 2 9.61 25.79 5.33
CA ARG A 2 9.83 24.76 6.36
C ARG A 2 8.45 24.21 6.80
N PRO A 3 8.27 22.88 6.93
CA PRO A 3 7.05 22.32 7.50
C PRO A 3 6.77 22.89 8.90
N TRP A 4 5.50 23.01 9.25
CA TRP A 4 5.10 23.24 10.64
C TRP A 4 5.34 21.96 11.46
N PRO A 5 5.39 22.05 12.81
CA PRO A 5 5.71 20.88 13.63
C PRO A 5 4.81 19.68 13.38
N GLY A 6 3.51 19.87 13.15
CA GLY A 6 2.58 18.76 13.00
C GLY A 6 2.43 17.94 14.29
N THR A 7 2.02 16.68 14.16
CA THR A 7 1.86 15.73 15.27
C THR A 7 2.38 14.34 14.90
N PRO A 8 2.92 13.57 15.87
CA PRO A 8 3.40 12.20 15.62
C PRO A 8 2.27 11.19 15.36
N TYR A 9 1.02 11.55 15.67
CA TYR A 9 -0.15 10.69 15.44
C TYR A 9 -1.30 11.45 14.78
N PRO A 10 -2.12 10.74 13.97
CA PRO A 10 -1.92 9.34 13.53
C PRO A 10 -0.77 9.20 12.52
N LEU A 11 -0.24 7.98 12.38
CA LEU A 11 0.80 7.66 11.39
C LEU A 11 0.27 7.77 9.95
N GLY A 12 1.16 8.17 9.04
CA GLY A 12 0.91 8.44 7.64
C GLY A 12 0.46 9.87 7.34
N ALA A 13 -0.04 10.09 6.12
CA ALA A 13 -0.62 11.37 5.71
C ALA A 13 -2.09 11.53 6.14
N THR A 14 -2.40 12.57 6.91
CA THR A 14 -3.75 12.89 7.40
C THR A 14 -4.15 14.32 7.00
N TYR A 15 -5.12 14.42 6.10
CA TYR A 15 -5.69 15.70 5.66
C TYR A 15 -6.81 16.16 6.61
N ASP A 16 -6.77 17.43 7.03
CA ASP A 16 -7.71 18.00 8.01
C ASP A 16 -8.71 19.03 7.44
N GLY A 17 -8.62 19.32 6.13
CA GLY A 17 -9.43 20.34 5.46
C GLY A 17 -8.67 21.63 5.11
N VAL A 18 -7.49 21.85 5.70
CA VAL A 18 -6.63 23.02 5.45
C VAL A 18 -5.25 22.60 4.95
N GLY A 19 -4.74 21.48 5.44
CA GLY A 19 -3.45 20.93 5.07
C GLY A 19 -3.32 19.47 5.46
N THR A 20 -2.10 18.95 5.36
CA THR A 20 -1.83 17.54 5.64
C THR A 20 -0.72 17.41 6.69
N ASN A 21 -1.01 16.64 7.73
CA ASN A 21 -0.02 16.15 8.68
C ASN A 21 0.63 14.88 8.13
N PHE A 22 1.95 14.80 8.17
CA PHE A 22 2.72 13.61 7.79
C PHE A 22 3.46 13.09 9.02
N ALA A 23 3.39 11.79 9.27
CA ALA A 23 4.08 11.13 10.37
C ALA A 23 4.62 9.77 9.92
N LEU A 24 5.92 9.55 10.06
CA LEU A 24 6.62 8.32 9.65
C LEU A 24 7.48 7.78 10.79
N PHE A 25 7.25 6.52 11.15
CA PHE A 25 8.08 5.81 12.11
C PHE A 25 9.40 5.32 11.49
N SER A 26 10.52 5.56 12.18
CA SER A 26 11.81 4.91 11.95
C SER A 26 12.72 5.14 13.18
N GLU A 27 13.26 4.08 13.75
CA GLU A 27 14.22 4.15 14.88
C GLU A 27 15.64 4.44 14.40
N VAL A 28 15.95 4.04 13.16
CA VAL A 28 17.30 4.11 12.58
C VAL A 28 17.55 5.34 11.70
N ALA A 29 16.50 6.08 11.33
CA ALA A 29 16.62 7.25 10.46
C ALA A 29 17.40 8.38 11.15
N GLU A 30 18.44 8.87 10.47
CA GLU A 30 19.15 10.10 10.85
C GLU A 30 18.43 11.35 10.33
N ARG A 31 17.71 11.22 9.20
CA ARG A 31 16.89 12.27 8.60
C ARG A 31 15.83 11.66 7.69
N VAL A 32 14.61 12.20 7.76
CA VAL A 32 13.52 11.89 6.84
C VAL A 32 13.21 13.10 5.97
N GLU A 33 13.17 12.91 4.66
CA GLU A 33 12.67 13.90 3.71
C GLU A 33 11.30 13.45 3.18
N LEU A 34 10.29 14.30 3.37
CA LEU A 34 9.02 14.22 2.66
C LEU A 34 9.19 14.77 1.25
N CYS A 35 8.88 13.96 0.26
CA CYS A 35 9.00 14.32 -1.15
C CYS A 35 7.60 14.50 -1.75
N LEU A 36 7.26 15.71 -2.20
CA LEU A 36 6.03 16.00 -2.94
C LEU A 36 6.31 16.08 -4.43
N PHE A 37 5.38 15.57 -5.25
CA PHE A 37 5.49 15.57 -6.71
C PHE A 37 4.34 16.35 -7.34
N ASP A 38 4.63 17.22 -8.30
CA ASP A 38 3.61 17.89 -9.11
C ASP A 38 3.11 17.01 -10.27
N ALA A 39 2.25 17.57 -11.13
CA ALA A 39 1.66 16.85 -12.25
C ALA A 39 2.71 16.42 -13.29
N GLU A 40 3.76 17.22 -13.45
CA GLU A 40 4.91 16.99 -14.33
C GLU A 40 5.94 16.02 -13.73
N GLY A 41 5.75 15.61 -12.46
CA GLY A 41 6.65 14.69 -11.76
C GLY A 41 7.88 15.36 -11.16
N LYS A 42 7.90 16.69 -11.06
CA LYS A 42 8.99 17.41 -10.40
C LYS A 42 8.89 17.24 -8.88
N GLU A 43 10.01 16.83 -8.30
CA GLU A 43 10.14 16.59 -6.87
C GLU A 43 10.43 17.89 -6.09
N THR A 44 9.74 18.07 -4.97
CA THR A 44 10.06 19.06 -3.94
C THR A 44 10.23 18.36 -2.60
N ARG A 45 11.38 18.54 -1.95
CA ARG A 45 11.74 17.84 -0.70
C ARG A 45 11.63 18.76 0.51
N TYR A 46 11.11 18.20 1.61
CA TYR A 46 10.95 18.87 2.88
C TYR A 46 11.53 17.99 3.99
N ALA A 47 12.49 18.48 4.76
CA ALA A 47 12.97 17.77 5.94
C ALA A 47 11.89 17.76 7.03
N LEU A 48 11.62 16.58 7.59
CA LEU A 48 10.81 16.42 8.80
C LEU A 48 11.74 16.50 10.01
N GLU A 49 11.84 17.70 10.59
CA GLU A 49 12.79 18.00 11.67
C GLU A 49 12.27 17.61 13.06
N GLU A 50 10.96 17.51 13.24
CA GLU A 50 10.36 17.12 14.51
C GLU A 50 10.33 15.60 14.63
N VAL A 51 10.76 15.08 15.78
CA VAL A 51 10.79 13.66 16.09
C VAL A 51 10.33 13.41 17.51
N ASP A 52 9.21 12.71 17.66
CA ASP A 52 8.67 12.27 18.96
C ASP A 52 8.54 10.75 18.95
N GLY A 53 9.24 10.06 19.86
CA GLY A 53 9.13 8.60 20.00
C GLY A 53 9.44 7.82 18.71
N PHE A 54 10.53 8.18 18.02
CA PHE A 54 10.94 7.61 16.71
C PHE A 54 9.97 7.89 15.55
N VAL A 55 9.03 8.80 15.73
CA VAL A 55 8.14 9.25 14.67
C VAL A 55 8.60 10.60 14.17
N HIS A 56 9.04 10.65 12.91
CA HIS A 56 9.36 11.89 12.20
C HIS A 56 8.07 12.51 11.67
N HIS A 57 7.81 13.77 11.98
CA HIS A 57 6.55 14.40 11.58
C HIS A 57 6.70 15.85 11.13
N GLY A 58 5.65 16.32 10.45
CA GLY A 58 5.54 17.69 9.99
C GLY A 58 4.20 17.95 9.31
N TYR A 59 3.81 19.21 9.26
CA TYR A 59 2.54 19.64 8.67
C TYR A 59 2.75 20.66 7.56
N LEU A 60 2.05 20.46 6.44
CA LEU A 60 2.08 21.35 5.28
C LEU A 60 0.69 21.92 4.99
N LEU A 61 0.59 23.25 5.04
CA LEU A 61 -0.60 23.99 4.61
C LEU A 61 -0.85 23.82 3.12
N ASN A 62 -2.13 23.80 2.72
CA ASN A 62 -2.57 23.73 1.33
C ASN A 62 -2.15 22.48 0.57
N VAL A 63 -1.65 21.46 1.27
CA VAL A 63 -1.47 20.11 0.72
C VAL A 63 -2.76 19.33 0.99
N GLY A 64 -3.44 18.94 -0.08
CA GLY A 64 -4.75 18.28 -0.01
C GLY A 64 -4.82 16.94 -0.74
N PRO A 65 -6.01 16.32 -0.77
CA PRO A 65 -6.22 15.02 -1.40
C PRO A 65 -5.76 14.99 -2.87
N GLY A 66 -5.17 13.86 -3.28
CA GLY A 66 -4.58 13.68 -4.60
C GLY A 66 -3.11 14.10 -4.70
N GLN A 67 -2.56 14.80 -3.69
CA GLN A 67 -1.13 15.11 -3.67
C GLN A 67 -0.31 13.82 -3.67
N ARG A 68 0.58 13.69 -4.65
CA ARG A 68 1.58 12.63 -4.76
C ARG A 68 2.73 12.88 -3.82
N TYR A 69 3.10 11.88 -3.04
CA TYR A 69 4.24 11.95 -2.15
C TYR A 69 4.95 10.61 -1.95
N GLY A 70 6.12 10.68 -1.35
CA GLY A 70 6.86 9.55 -0.79
C GLY A 70 7.90 10.05 0.20
N PHE A 71 8.74 9.15 0.70
CA PHE A 71 9.79 9.48 1.64
C PHE A 71 11.17 9.11 1.12
N ARG A 72 12.19 9.88 1.51
CA ARG A 72 13.59 9.48 1.41
C ARG A 72 14.17 9.43 2.81
N VAL A 73 14.67 8.26 3.19
CA VAL A 73 15.19 8.01 4.53
C VAL A 73 16.70 7.93 4.49
N HIS A 74 17.35 8.85 5.19
CA HIS A 74 18.78 8.89 5.42
C HIS A 74 19.09 8.17 6.71
N GLY A 75 20.16 7.38 6.71
CA GLY A 75 20.57 6.59 7.86
C GLY A 75 21.70 5.64 7.48
N PRO A 76 22.07 4.73 8.38
CA PRO A 76 23.18 3.81 8.15
C PRO A 76 22.87 2.80 7.04
N TYR A 77 23.90 2.51 6.23
CA TYR A 77 23.88 1.43 5.25
C TYR A 77 25.04 0.47 5.55
N ASP A 78 24.70 -0.68 6.11
CA ASP A 78 25.61 -1.80 6.36
C ASP A 78 24.79 -3.09 6.25
N PRO A 79 24.65 -3.66 5.03
CA PRO A 79 23.85 -4.85 4.80
C PRO A 79 24.22 -6.03 5.68
N LYS A 80 25.52 -6.18 6.03
CA LYS A 80 25.99 -7.26 6.92
C LYS A 80 25.41 -7.16 8.33
N ARG A 81 24.98 -5.97 8.73
CA ARG A 81 24.31 -5.68 10.00
C ARG A 81 22.79 -5.50 9.83
N GLY A 82 22.25 -5.74 8.64
CA GLY A 82 20.82 -5.56 8.36
C GLY A 82 20.39 -4.10 8.14
N LEU A 83 21.32 -3.14 8.16
CA LEU A 83 21.05 -1.71 8.00
C LEU A 83 20.99 -1.36 6.50
N ARG A 84 19.85 -0.86 6.02
CA ARG A 84 19.56 -0.74 4.58
C ARG A 84 19.04 0.63 4.13
N CYS A 85 19.24 1.69 4.93
CA CYS A 85 18.82 3.03 4.55
C CYS A 85 19.50 3.49 3.25
N ASN A 86 18.72 3.94 2.28
CA ASN A 86 19.23 4.47 1.02
C ASN A 86 18.32 5.61 0.53
N PRO A 87 18.68 6.89 0.75
CA PRO A 87 17.85 8.03 0.37
C PRO A 87 17.69 8.21 -1.14
N ASN A 88 18.48 7.52 -1.97
CA ASN A 88 18.30 7.52 -3.43
C ASN A 88 17.04 6.74 -3.84
N LYS A 89 16.53 5.89 -2.94
CA LYS A 89 15.25 5.20 -3.13
C LYS A 89 14.12 6.05 -2.58
N LEU A 90 13.16 6.40 -3.44
CA LEU A 90 11.89 6.95 -3.02
C LEU A 90 11.02 5.82 -2.46
N LEU A 91 10.51 6.01 -1.25
CA LEU A 91 9.81 5.00 -0.47
C LEU A 91 8.32 5.33 -0.36
N ILE A 92 7.49 4.31 -0.51
CA ILE A 92 6.05 4.36 -0.27
C ILE A 92 5.83 4.47 1.24
N ASP A 93 4.91 5.35 1.66
CA ASP A 93 4.48 5.43 3.05
C ASP A 93 3.76 4.12 3.44
N PRO A 94 4.25 3.37 4.43
CA PRO A 94 3.62 2.12 4.87
C PRO A 94 2.21 2.35 5.42
N TYR A 95 1.85 3.58 5.77
CA TYR A 95 0.54 4.01 6.24
C TYR A 95 -0.31 4.68 5.17
N ALA A 96 0.15 4.74 3.90
CA ALA A 96 -0.59 5.35 2.79
C ALA A 96 -1.99 4.74 2.66
N LYS A 97 -3.01 5.60 2.58
CA LYS A 97 -4.40 5.17 2.36
C LYS A 97 -4.76 5.00 0.88
N ALA A 98 -3.89 5.48 0.00
CA ALA A 98 -3.97 5.31 -1.44
C ALA A 98 -2.55 5.31 -2.01
N VAL A 99 -2.32 4.49 -3.03
CA VAL A 99 -1.04 4.36 -3.73
C VAL A 99 -1.34 4.42 -5.23
N SER A 100 -0.54 5.15 -5.98
CA SER A 100 -0.73 5.29 -7.43
C SER A 100 -0.39 4.01 -8.17
N HIS A 101 -0.77 3.95 -9.43
CA HIS A 101 -0.63 2.75 -10.24
C HIS A 101 0.82 2.29 -10.45
N GLY A 102 1.06 1.01 -10.16
CA GLY A 102 2.10 0.16 -10.77
C GLY A 102 3.56 0.47 -10.44
N VAL A 103 4.36 -0.58 -10.28
CA VAL A 103 5.83 -0.50 -10.30
C VAL A 103 6.31 -0.59 -11.74
N LYS A 104 7.16 0.35 -12.17
CA LYS A 104 7.90 0.22 -13.43
C LYS A 104 9.25 -0.40 -13.12
N TRP A 105 9.36 -1.71 -13.33
CA TRP A 105 10.55 -2.45 -12.97
C TRP A 105 11.81 -1.90 -13.65
N ASP A 106 12.77 -1.51 -12.82
CA ASP A 106 14.06 -0.95 -13.19
C ASP A 106 15.06 -1.24 -12.07
N GLU A 107 16.35 -1.35 -12.40
CA GLU A 107 17.41 -1.65 -11.42
C GLU A 107 17.49 -0.58 -10.32
N SER A 108 17.11 0.68 -10.60
CA SER A 108 17.06 1.75 -9.60
C SER A 108 16.14 1.45 -8.42
N LEU A 109 15.18 0.53 -8.54
CA LEU A 109 14.31 0.10 -7.43
C LEU A 109 15.03 -0.79 -6.41
N PHE A 110 16.24 -1.27 -6.71
CA PHE A 110 17.00 -2.16 -5.86
C PHE A 110 18.10 -1.38 -5.15
N GLY A 111 18.31 -1.68 -3.87
CA GLY A 111 19.36 -1.06 -3.04
C GLY A 111 20.78 -1.51 -3.41
N TYR A 112 20.93 -2.37 -4.41
CA TYR A 112 22.17 -2.99 -4.86
C TYR A 112 22.22 -3.07 -6.39
N LYS A 113 23.41 -3.25 -6.98
CA LYS A 113 23.61 -3.43 -8.43
C LYS A 113 23.48 -4.91 -8.83
N PHE A 114 22.78 -5.21 -9.92
CA PHE A 114 22.47 -6.58 -10.35
C PHE A 114 23.71 -7.38 -10.76
N ASP A 115 24.69 -6.73 -11.36
CA ASP A 115 25.97 -7.33 -11.73
C ASP A 115 26.92 -7.52 -10.55
N ASN A 116 26.76 -6.71 -9.50
CA ASN A 116 27.53 -6.77 -8.26
C ASN A 116 26.65 -6.53 -7.02
N PRO A 117 25.95 -7.56 -6.50
CA PRO A 117 25.00 -7.38 -5.39
C PRO A 117 25.60 -6.90 -4.06
N GLY A 118 26.93 -6.94 -3.91
CA GLY A 118 27.61 -6.35 -2.75
C GLY A 118 27.79 -4.84 -2.84
N GLU A 119 27.53 -4.25 -4.01
CA GLU A 119 27.64 -2.81 -4.26
C GLU A 119 26.29 -2.12 -4.12
N ARG A 120 26.28 -1.02 -3.37
CA ARG A 120 25.09 -0.19 -3.18
C ARG A 120 24.72 0.52 -4.48
N ASN A 121 23.44 0.50 -4.82
CA ASN A 121 22.93 1.25 -5.96
C ASN A 121 22.34 2.61 -5.52
N ASP A 122 22.97 3.70 -5.95
CA ASP A 122 22.54 5.08 -5.67
C ASP A 122 21.76 5.75 -6.82
N ASP A 123 21.31 4.98 -7.82
CA ASP A 123 20.42 5.49 -8.85
C ASP A 123 19.07 5.90 -8.22
N ASP A 124 18.51 7.02 -8.70
CA ASP A 124 17.25 7.55 -8.21
C ASP A 124 16.05 6.73 -8.70
N SER A 125 15.21 6.28 -7.77
CA SER A 125 14.08 5.40 -8.06
C SER A 125 12.75 6.12 -8.28
N ALA A 126 12.69 7.46 -8.12
CA ALA A 126 11.45 8.22 -8.15
C ALA A 126 10.62 8.07 -9.44
N GLY A 127 11.27 7.82 -10.59
CA GLY A 127 10.58 7.59 -11.87
C GLY A 127 9.94 6.21 -12.03
N HIS A 128 10.24 5.28 -11.11
CA HIS A 128 9.94 3.85 -11.24
C HIS A 128 9.05 3.29 -10.12
N VAL A 129 9.04 3.93 -8.95
CA VAL A 129 8.20 3.55 -7.80
C VAL A 129 6.82 4.22 -7.91
N PRO A 130 5.72 3.58 -7.48
CA PRO A 130 4.45 4.26 -7.32
C PRO A 130 4.51 5.29 -6.18
N TYR A 131 3.71 6.34 -6.29
CA TYR A 131 3.59 7.36 -5.26
C TYR A 131 2.55 6.97 -4.22
N SER A 132 2.78 7.37 -2.97
CA SER A 132 1.70 7.49 -1.99
C SER A 132 0.82 8.69 -2.36
N LEU A 133 -0.48 8.61 -2.07
CA LEU A 133 -1.43 9.70 -2.35
C LEU A 133 -2.08 10.15 -1.05
N VAL A 134 -2.15 11.45 -0.83
CA VAL A 134 -2.97 12.01 0.25
C VAL A 134 -4.44 11.67 -0.07
N ALA A 135 -5.09 10.89 0.78
CA ALA A 135 -6.46 10.47 0.56
C ALA A 135 -7.46 11.46 1.16
N ASN A 136 -8.63 11.58 0.54
CA ASN A 136 -9.76 12.28 1.16
C ASN A 136 -10.40 11.37 2.22
N PRO A 137 -10.41 11.75 3.51
CA PRO A 137 -11.03 10.94 4.55
C PRO A 137 -12.57 10.91 4.44
N PHE A 138 -13.18 11.96 3.89
CA PHE A 138 -14.64 12.11 3.82
C PHE A 138 -15.28 11.10 2.85
N PHE A 139 -16.40 10.52 3.27
CA PHE A 139 -17.30 9.69 2.45
C PHE A 139 -18.68 9.70 3.11
N ASP A 140 -19.74 9.87 2.31
CA ASP A 140 -21.12 9.87 2.81
C ASP A 140 -21.68 8.43 2.90
N TRP A 141 -21.57 7.86 4.09
CA TRP A 141 -22.14 6.55 4.41
C TRP A 141 -23.67 6.54 4.49
N GLY A 142 -24.33 7.69 4.54
CA GLY A 142 -25.78 7.78 4.70
C GLY A 142 -26.28 7.00 5.93
N ASN A 143 -27.15 6.01 5.70
CA ASN A 143 -27.73 5.17 6.76
C ASN A 143 -27.03 3.82 6.93
N ASP A 144 -25.83 3.64 6.35
CA ASP A 144 -25.09 2.38 6.42
C ASP A 144 -24.94 1.86 7.86
N ARG A 145 -25.10 0.55 8.02
CA ARG A 145 -24.83 -0.17 9.27
C ARG A 145 -24.26 -1.54 8.91
N GLN A 146 -23.28 -1.97 9.70
CA GLN A 146 -22.78 -3.34 9.62
C GLN A 146 -23.93 -4.35 9.73
N PRO A 147 -24.08 -5.30 8.79
CA PRO A 147 -25.16 -6.31 8.83
C PRO A 147 -25.13 -7.18 10.10
N LYS A 148 -23.94 -7.53 10.61
CA LYS A 148 -23.71 -8.28 11.87
C LYS A 148 -24.48 -9.61 11.91
N ARG A 149 -24.36 -10.41 10.86
CA ARG A 149 -24.97 -11.74 10.79
C ARG A 149 -24.34 -12.65 11.85
N PRO A 150 -25.14 -13.41 12.62
CA PRO A 150 -24.58 -14.43 13.50
C PRO A 150 -23.79 -15.47 12.70
N TYR A 151 -22.62 -15.87 13.18
CA TYR A 151 -21.70 -16.74 12.43
C TYR A 151 -22.32 -18.10 12.04
N ASN A 152 -23.24 -18.62 12.86
CA ASN A 152 -23.98 -19.87 12.59
C ASN A 152 -25.03 -19.74 11.48
N GLU A 153 -25.31 -18.52 11.01
CA GLU A 153 -26.17 -18.23 9.87
C GLU A 153 -25.39 -17.76 8.64
N THR A 154 -24.07 -17.65 8.74
CA THR A 154 -23.23 -17.11 7.68
C THR A 154 -22.98 -18.14 6.59
N VAL A 155 -23.16 -17.71 5.33
CA VAL A 155 -22.74 -18.43 4.13
C VAL A 155 -21.77 -17.53 3.37
N ILE A 156 -20.50 -17.93 3.36
CA ILE A 156 -19.39 -17.19 2.75
C ILE A 156 -19.29 -17.52 1.25
N TYR A 157 -19.12 -16.48 0.44
CA TYR A 157 -18.80 -16.57 -0.98
C TYR A 157 -17.42 -15.96 -1.24
N GLU A 158 -16.41 -16.81 -1.44
CA GLU A 158 -15.07 -16.37 -1.82
C GLU A 158 -15.08 -15.86 -3.27
N ALA A 159 -14.60 -14.63 -3.49
CA ALA A 159 -14.62 -13.98 -4.78
C ALA A 159 -13.35 -13.18 -5.06
N HIS A 160 -12.92 -13.21 -6.31
CA HIS A 160 -11.91 -12.30 -6.82
C HIS A 160 -12.61 -11.07 -7.44
N VAL A 161 -12.28 -9.84 -6.99
CA VAL A 161 -12.90 -8.59 -7.47
C VAL A 161 -12.94 -8.52 -9.01
N LYS A 162 -11.78 -8.68 -9.65
CA LYS A 162 -11.68 -8.77 -11.12
C LYS A 162 -12.48 -9.92 -11.73
N GLY A 163 -12.18 -11.15 -11.32
CA GLY A 163 -12.75 -12.36 -11.92
C GLY A 163 -14.27 -12.44 -11.86
N MET A 164 -14.88 -11.91 -10.79
CA MET A 164 -16.32 -11.94 -10.58
C MET A 164 -17.09 -11.23 -11.69
N THR A 165 -16.54 -10.15 -12.25
CA THR A 165 -17.29 -9.25 -13.14
C THR A 165 -16.62 -8.96 -14.49
N VAL A 166 -15.38 -9.39 -14.73
CA VAL A 166 -14.62 -9.08 -15.96
C VAL A 166 -15.34 -9.51 -17.25
N HIS A 167 -16.15 -10.56 -17.22
CA HIS A 167 -16.94 -11.05 -18.36
C HIS A 167 -18.46 -10.97 -18.11
N HIS A 168 -18.91 -10.22 -17.10
CA HIS A 168 -20.33 -10.18 -16.75
C HIS A 168 -21.14 -9.35 -17.76
N PRO A 169 -22.10 -9.94 -18.49
CA PRO A 169 -22.76 -9.28 -19.62
C PRO A 169 -23.60 -8.07 -19.22
N PHE A 170 -24.15 -8.08 -17.99
CA PHE A 170 -25.00 -7.01 -17.47
C PHE A 170 -24.26 -5.94 -16.65
N VAL A 171 -22.93 -6.05 -16.51
CA VAL A 171 -22.11 -4.97 -15.94
C VAL A 171 -21.56 -4.14 -17.11
N PRO A 172 -21.70 -2.80 -17.11
CA PRO A 172 -21.11 -1.94 -18.12
C PRO A 172 -19.62 -2.20 -18.27
N GLU A 173 -19.12 -2.22 -19.50
CA GLU A 173 -17.74 -2.61 -19.81
C GLU A 173 -16.69 -1.83 -18.99
N ALA A 174 -16.90 -0.53 -18.80
CA ALA A 174 -16.02 0.34 -18.02
C ALA A 174 -15.94 0.01 -16.52
N LEU A 175 -16.89 -0.77 -15.98
CA LEU A 175 -16.93 -1.18 -14.56
C LEU A 175 -16.54 -2.64 -14.38
N ARG A 176 -16.35 -3.41 -15.45
CA ARG A 176 -16.07 -4.84 -15.35
C ARG A 176 -14.72 -5.08 -14.70
N GLY A 177 -14.73 -5.95 -13.70
CA GLY A 177 -13.55 -6.32 -12.93
C GLY A 177 -13.08 -5.29 -11.92
N THR A 178 -13.95 -4.34 -11.53
CA THR A 178 -13.63 -3.27 -10.57
C THR A 178 -14.48 -3.38 -9.30
N TYR A 179 -14.16 -2.60 -8.27
CA TYR A 179 -14.98 -2.48 -7.07
C TYR A 179 -16.40 -2.00 -7.40
N ALA A 180 -16.55 -0.99 -8.26
CA ALA A 180 -17.83 -0.52 -8.74
C ALA A 180 -18.59 -1.58 -9.56
N GLY A 181 -17.88 -2.41 -10.32
CA GLY A 181 -18.46 -3.57 -11.01
C GLY A 181 -19.05 -4.59 -10.04
N LEU A 182 -18.30 -4.92 -8.98
CA LEU A 182 -18.76 -5.84 -7.93
C LEU A 182 -19.97 -5.28 -7.16
N ALA A 183 -20.06 -3.96 -7.02
CA ALA A 183 -21.18 -3.25 -6.41
C ALA A 183 -22.41 -3.09 -7.35
N HIS A 184 -22.27 -3.45 -8.63
CA HIS A 184 -23.32 -3.20 -9.62
C HIS A 184 -24.60 -4.00 -9.28
N PRO A 185 -25.82 -3.43 -9.47
CA PRO A 185 -27.08 -4.09 -9.11
C PRO A 185 -27.24 -5.51 -9.66
N ALA A 186 -26.77 -5.76 -10.89
CA ALA A 186 -26.83 -7.10 -11.48
C ALA A 186 -26.02 -8.15 -10.70
N VAL A 187 -24.91 -7.76 -10.07
CA VAL A 187 -24.06 -8.64 -9.26
C VAL A 187 -24.63 -8.79 -7.86
N VAL A 188 -25.10 -7.70 -7.26
CA VAL A 188 -25.78 -7.73 -5.95
C VAL A 188 -27.02 -8.62 -5.99
N GLU A 189 -27.87 -8.47 -7.01
CA GLU A 189 -29.03 -9.34 -7.22
C GLU A 189 -28.64 -10.81 -7.39
N HIS A 190 -27.52 -11.08 -8.07
CA HIS A 190 -27.03 -12.44 -8.24
C HIS A 190 -26.64 -13.05 -6.89
N LEU A 191 -25.89 -12.32 -6.06
CA LEU A 191 -25.48 -12.77 -4.72
C LEU A 191 -26.69 -13.00 -3.81
N GLN A 192 -27.67 -12.10 -3.84
CA GLN A 192 -28.93 -12.26 -3.10
C GLN A 192 -29.73 -13.49 -3.56
N LYS A 193 -29.85 -13.71 -4.87
CA LYS A 193 -30.53 -14.89 -5.44
C LYS A 193 -29.81 -16.20 -5.10
N LEU A 194 -28.48 -16.17 -5.04
CA LEU A 194 -27.66 -17.30 -4.61
C LEU A 194 -27.86 -17.60 -3.11
N GLY A 195 -28.24 -16.60 -2.31
CA GLY A 195 -28.54 -16.74 -0.89
C GLY A 195 -27.32 -16.65 0.02
N VAL A 196 -26.21 -16.09 -0.48
CA VAL A 196 -24.99 -15.86 0.33
C VAL A 196 -25.20 -14.67 1.25
N THR A 197 -24.53 -14.68 2.39
CA THR A 197 -24.67 -13.61 3.40
C THR A 197 -23.40 -12.79 3.56
N ALA A 198 -22.26 -13.31 3.13
CA ALA A 198 -20.98 -12.63 3.17
C ALA A 198 -20.21 -12.90 1.87
N VAL A 199 -19.50 -11.90 1.38
CA VAL A 199 -18.48 -12.05 0.34
C VAL A 199 -17.12 -11.94 0.99
N GLU A 200 -16.28 -12.95 0.76
CA GLU A 200 -14.87 -12.92 1.16
C GLU A 200 -14.04 -12.58 -0.07
N LEU A 201 -13.38 -11.43 -0.04
CA LEU A 201 -12.57 -10.95 -1.15
C LEU A 201 -11.16 -11.49 -1.02
N LEU A 202 -10.65 -12.08 -2.12
CA LEU A 202 -9.20 -12.26 -2.30
C LEU A 202 -8.47 -10.91 -2.10
N PRO A 203 -7.16 -10.93 -1.81
CA PRO A 203 -6.41 -9.76 -1.36
C PRO A 203 -6.71 -8.46 -2.12
N VAL A 204 -7.18 -7.47 -1.38
CA VAL A 204 -7.45 -6.11 -1.88
C VAL A 204 -6.51 -5.06 -1.31
N HIS A 205 -5.57 -5.41 -0.43
CA HIS A 205 -4.49 -4.49 -0.09
C HIS A 205 -3.64 -4.20 -1.34
N GLN A 206 -3.02 -3.02 -1.40
CA GLN A 206 -2.15 -2.68 -2.51
C GLN A 206 -1.00 -3.68 -2.57
N PHE A 207 -0.97 -4.47 -3.64
CA PHE A 207 0.10 -5.43 -3.93
C PHE A 207 0.90 -5.04 -5.17
N VAL A 208 2.01 -5.74 -5.39
CA VAL A 208 2.89 -5.60 -6.56
C VAL A 208 2.99 -6.93 -7.31
N THR A 209 3.06 -6.87 -8.64
CA THR A 209 3.47 -8.03 -9.44
C THR A 209 4.98 -8.20 -9.37
N ASP A 210 5.44 -9.31 -8.83
CA ASP A 210 6.86 -9.62 -8.64
C ASP A 210 7.68 -9.47 -9.94
N HIS A 211 8.93 -9.00 -9.80
CA HIS A 211 9.85 -8.76 -10.92
C HIS A 211 9.93 -9.96 -11.88
N GLY A 212 10.13 -11.17 -11.34
CA GLY A 212 10.26 -12.39 -12.16
C GLY A 212 8.96 -12.82 -12.87
N LEU A 213 7.78 -12.37 -12.43
CA LEU A 213 6.54 -12.53 -13.19
C LEU A 213 6.44 -11.48 -14.29
N ALA A 214 6.76 -10.22 -13.97
CA ALA A 214 6.74 -9.12 -14.92
C ALA A 214 7.70 -9.34 -16.10
N GLU A 215 8.91 -9.86 -15.86
CA GLU A 215 9.87 -10.24 -16.91
C GLU A 215 9.32 -11.28 -17.89
N LYS A 216 8.38 -12.11 -17.43
CA LYS A 216 7.70 -13.13 -18.25
C LYS A 216 6.43 -12.61 -18.92
N GLY A 217 6.11 -11.32 -18.76
CA GLY A 217 4.86 -10.72 -19.22
C GLY A 217 3.63 -11.24 -18.45
N LEU A 218 3.83 -11.77 -17.25
CA LEU A 218 2.76 -12.26 -16.38
C LEU A 218 2.39 -11.20 -15.32
N THR A 219 1.24 -11.40 -14.68
CA THR A 219 0.76 -10.54 -13.60
C THR A 219 0.46 -11.38 -12.35
N ASN A 220 0.56 -10.76 -11.18
CA ASN A 220 0.02 -11.36 -9.96
C ASN A 220 -1.48 -11.16 -9.95
N TYR A 221 -2.22 -12.23 -10.27
CA TYR A 221 -3.68 -12.17 -10.34
C TYR A 221 -4.28 -12.11 -8.93
N TRP A 222 -3.91 -13.05 -8.06
CA TRP A 222 -4.53 -13.20 -6.74
C TRP A 222 -4.21 -12.08 -5.74
N GLY A 223 -3.03 -11.46 -5.84
CA GLY A 223 -2.68 -10.30 -5.01
C GLY A 223 -2.05 -10.62 -3.64
N TYR A 224 -1.67 -11.87 -3.35
CA TYR A 224 -0.94 -12.26 -2.13
C TYR A 224 0.53 -11.79 -2.16
N ASN A 225 0.75 -10.48 -2.32
CA ASN A 225 2.08 -9.86 -2.34
C ASN A 225 2.00 -8.37 -1.95
N THR A 226 1.57 -8.11 -0.72
CA THR A 226 1.18 -6.76 -0.25
C THR A 226 2.37 -5.82 -0.06
N ILE A 227 2.21 -4.55 -0.43
CA ILE A 227 3.14 -3.45 -0.11
C ILE A 227 2.46 -2.30 0.65
N GLY A 228 1.14 -2.10 0.49
CA GLY A 228 0.39 -1.04 1.17
C GLY A 228 -0.80 -1.60 1.96
N TYR A 229 -0.65 -1.77 3.27
CA TYR A 229 -1.65 -2.38 4.15
C TYR A 229 -2.92 -1.56 4.36
N PHE A 230 -2.89 -0.26 4.06
CA PHE A 230 -4.03 0.64 4.27
C PHE A 230 -4.64 1.17 2.98
N ALA A 231 -4.09 0.79 1.82
CA ALA A 231 -4.57 1.22 0.52
C ALA A 231 -5.25 0.05 -0.18
N PRO A 232 -6.50 0.21 -0.66
CA PRO A 232 -7.09 -0.74 -1.60
C PRO A 232 -6.23 -0.83 -2.87
N HIS A 233 -6.21 -1.97 -3.53
CA HIS A 233 -5.43 -2.18 -4.74
C HIS A 233 -5.98 -1.31 -5.87
N ASP A 234 -5.13 -0.44 -6.40
CA ASP A 234 -5.49 0.58 -7.38
C ASP A 234 -6.04 -0.01 -8.68
N SER A 235 -5.48 -1.13 -9.17
CA SER A 235 -5.89 -1.74 -10.45
C SER A 235 -7.30 -2.36 -10.42
N TYR A 236 -7.95 -2.41 -9.26
CA TYR A 236 -9.34 -2.82 -9.13
C TYR A 236 -10.30 -1.63 -9.06
N ALA A 237 -9.83 -0.39 -9.17
CA ALA A 237 -10.68 0.78 -9.39
C ALA A 237 -11.02 0.94 -10.88
N ALA A 238 -12.19 1.50 -11.17
CA ALA A 238 -12.59 1.89 -12.52
C ALA A 238 -11.76 3.07 -13.06
N MET A 239 -11.22 3.91 -12.17
CA MET A 239 -10.29 4.99 -12.50
C MET A 239 -9.00 4.85 -11.68
N PRO A 240 -8.06 3.98 -12.10
CA PRO A 240 -6.80 3.77 -11.40
C PRO A 240 -5.87 5.00 -11.49
N GLY A 241 -4.99 5.16 -10.51
CA GLY A 241 -3.89 6.14 -10.49
C GLY A 241 -4.23 7.50 -9.89
N GLU A 242 -5.51 7.78 -9.61
CA GLU A 242 -5.98 9.08 -9.09
C GLU A 242 -6.40 9.05 -7.61
N GLY A 243 -6.19 7.94 -6.89
CA GLY A 243 -6.63 7.79 -5.50
C GLY A 243 -8.12 7.43 -5.37
N GLY A 244 -8.81 7.25 -6.49
CA GLY A 244 -10.24 6.90 -6.56
C GLY A 244 -10.59 5.56 -5.93
N GLN A 245 -9.62 4.63 -5.81
CA GLN A 245 -9.83 3.30 -5.26
C GLN A 245 -10.40 3.31 -3.84
N VAL A 246 -10.08 4.32 -3.03
CA VAL A 246 -10.58 4.43 -1.66
C VAL A 246 -12.08 4.71 -1.65
N GLN A 247 -12.51 5.66 -2.48
CA GLN A 247 -13.91 6.07 -2.54
C GLN A 247 -14.76 4.98 -3.23
N GLU A 248 -14.22 4.35 -4.27
CA GLU A 248 -14.88 3.25 -4.98
C GLU A 248 -15.04 2.02 -4.08
N PHE A 249 -14.01 1.67 -3.30
CA PHE A 249 -14.10 0.58 -2.33
C PHE A 249 -15.15 0.83 -1.23
N LYS A 250 -15.19 2.06 -0.67
CA LYS A 250 -16.24 2.45 0.28
C LYS A 250 -17.64 2.37 -0.34
N GLY A 251 -17.78 2.80 -1.60
CA GLY A 251 -19.02 2.68 -2.38
C GLY A 251 -19.48 1.23 -2.54
N MET A 252 -18.56 0.34 -2.84
CA MET A 252 -18.83 -1.10 -2.94
C MET A 252 -19.29 -1.68 -1.61
N VAL A 253 -18.60 -1.40 -0.50
CA VAL A 253 -18.99 -1.87 0.83
C VAL A 253 -20.39 -1.37 1.19
N LYS A 254 -20.68 -0.08 0.98
CA LYS A 254 -22.00 0.51 1.23
C LYS A 254 -23.11 -0.20 0.44
N ALA A 255 -22.89 -0.44 -0.86
CA ALA A 255 -23.88 -1.12 -1.71
C ALA A 255 -24.14 -2.57 -1.27
N LEU A 256 -23.11 -3.30 -0.85
CA LEU A 256 -23.24 -4.67 -0.33
C LEU A 256 -23.97 -4.69 1.02
N HIS A 257 -23.65 -3.77 1.92
CA HIS A 257 -24.34 -3.64 3.20
C HIS A 257 -25.82 -3.27 3.04
N GLU A 258 -26.16 -2.36 2.12
CA GLU A 258 -27.56 -2.03 1.78
C GLU A 258 -28.35 -3.27 1.32
N ALA A 259 -27.67 -4.24 0.70
CA ALA A 259 -28.23 -5.52 0.30
C ALA A 259 -28.21 -6.60 1.40
N GLY A 260 -27.70 -6.27 2.59
CA GLY A 260 -27.56 -7.19 3.73
C GLY A 260 -26.40 -8.18 3.61
N ILE A 261 -25.40 -7.87 2.79
CA ILE A 261 -24.23 -8.72 2.52
C ILE A 261 -23.02 -8.18 3.27
N GLU A 262 -22.39 -9.02 4.09
CA GLU A 262 -21.14 -8.69 4.79
C GLU A 262 -19.93 -8.75 3.85
N VAL A 263 -18.91 -7.95 4.16
CA VAL A 263 -17.65 -7.94 3.41
C VAL A 263 -16.51 -8.41 4.31
N ILE A 264 -15.87 -9.51 3.94
CA ILE A 264 -14.70 -10.09 4.61
C ILE A 264 -13.52 -9.89 3.66
N LEU A 265 -12.36 -9.52 4.19
CA LEU A 265 -11.14 -9.33 3.41
C LEU A 265 -10.16 -10.43 3.76
N ASP A 266 -9.65 -11.11 2.75
CA ASP A 266 -8.42 -11.89 2.88
C ASP A 266 -7.25 -10.91 3.05
N VAL A 267 -6.46 -11.11 4.10
CA VAL A 267 -5.41 -10.19 4.54
C VAL A 267 -4.06 -10.91 4.70
N VAL A 268 -3.03 -10.34 4.07
CA VAL A 268 -1.65 -10.84 4.16
C VAL A 268 -0.84 -9.93 5.06
N TYR A 269 -0.67 -10.31 6.33
CA TYR A 269 0.20 -9.60 7.29
C TYR A 269 1.49 -10.33 7.63
N ASN A 270 1.75 -11.48 7.02
CA ASN A 270 2.89 -12.32 7.37
C ASN A 270 4.16 -11.98 6.56
N HIS A 271 4.04 -11.40 5.36
CA HIS A 271 5.15 -10.98 4.50
C HIS A 271 4.80 -9.71 3.69
N THR A 272 5.78 -9.22 2.94
CA THR A 272 5.65 -8.06 2.02
C THR A 272 6.19 -8.37 0.61
N ALA A 273 5.84 -7.52 -0.35
CA ALA A 273 6.36 -7.53 -1.71
C ALA A 273 7.84 -7.18 -1.86
N GLU A 274 8.52 -6.79 -0.79
CA GLU A 274 9.96 -6.48 -0.85
C GLU A 274 10.84 -7.74 -0.87
N GLY A 275 10.26 -8.94 -0.73
CA GLY A 275 11.00 -10.22 -0.83
C GLY A 275 12.19 -10.33 0.13
N ASN A 276 13.18 -11.13 -0.22
CA ASN A 276 14.40 -11.35 0.57
C ASN A 276 15.45 -10.26 0.33
N HIS A 277 16.70 -10.47 0.75
CA HIS A 277 17.82 -9.52 0.56
C HIS A 277 18.08 -9.08 -0.91
N LEU A 278 17.67 -9.87 -1.90
CA LEU A 278 17.75 -9.55 -3.34
C LEU A 278 16.42 -9.01 -3.90
N GLY A 279 15.46 -8.68 -3.04
CA GLY A 279 14.26 -7.98 -3.43
C GLY A 279 14.45 -6.46 -3.52
N PRO A 280 13.44 -5.74 -4.03
CA PRO A 280 13.50 -4.29 -4.20
C PRO A 280 13.46 -3.55 -2.85
N THR A 281 13.73 -2.25 -2.88
CA THR A 281 13.58 -1.32 -1.76
C THR A 281 12.51 -0.29 -2.12
N LEU A 282 11.27 -0.58 -1.73
CA LEU A 282 10.05 0.14 -2.07
C LEU A 282 9.42 0.85 -0.87
N SER A 283 9.55 0.32 0.35
CA SER A 283 8.91 0.88 1.54
C SER A 283 9.69 0.52 2.81
N MET A 284 9.20 -0.45 3.58
CA MET A 284 9.64 -0.80 4.93
C MET A 284 11.15 -1.04 5.05
N ARG A 285 11.76 -1.72 4.06
CA ARG A 285 13.20 -2.01 4.01
C ARG A 285 14.06 -0.75 4.04
N GLY A 286 13.64 0.28 3.31
CA GLY A 286 14.36 1.55 3.23
C GLY A 286 14.10 2.45 4.44
N ILE A 287 12.95 2.27 5.10
CA ILE A 287 12.51 3.06 6.26
C ILE A 287 13.17 2.57 7.54
N ASP A 288 13.01 1.28 7.86
CA ASP A 288 13.59 0.65 9.04
C ASP A 288 13.58 -0.88 8.91
N ASN A 289 14.62 -1.42 8.29
CA ASN A 289 14.65 -2.82 7.89
C ASN A 289 14.48 -3.81 9.07
N GLU A 290 15.15 -3.57 10.19
CA GLU A 290 15.14 -4.48 11.34
C GLU A 290 13.83 -4.35 12.16
N ALA A 291 13.25 -3.15 12.21
CA ALA A 291 11.96 -2.96 12.86
C ALA A 291 10.85 -3.74 12.13
N TYR A 292 10.80 -3.66 10.80
CA TYR A 292 9.74 -4.29 10.01
C TYR A 292 9.97 -5.78 9.71
N TYR A 293 11.21 -6.26 9.57
CA TYR A 293 11.49 -7.64 9.14
C TYR A 293 12.21 -8.50 10.19
N ARG A 294 11.86 -9.79 10.21
CA ARG A 294 12.62 -10.77 10.99
C ARG A 294 13.92 -11.10 10.25
N LEU A 295 15.05 -10.68 10.81
CA LEU A 295 16.37 -11.00 10.28
C LEU A 295 16.93 -12.30 10.88
N VAL A 296 17.85 -12.95 10.18
CA VAL A 296 18.52 -14.17 10.66
C VAL A 296 19.47 -13.83 11.79
N GLU A 297 19.35 -14.52 12.92
CA GLU A 297 20.23 -14.31 14.08
C GLU A 297 21.68 -14.69 13.72
N GLY A 298 22.63 -13.79 13.97
CA GLY A 298 24.04 -13.95 13.60
C GLY A 298 24.37 -13.57 12.15
N GLU A 299 23.38 -13.48 11.26
CA GLU A 299 23.54 -13.09 9.85
C GLU A 299 22.42 -12.12 9.41
N PRO A 300 22.33 -10.92 9.99
CA PRO A 300 21.20 -10.00 9.78
C PRO A 300 21.13 -9.40 8.38
N GLU A 301 22.08 -9.74 7.50
CA GLU A 301 21.96 -9.51 6.06
C GLU A 301 20.77 -10.26 5.45
N TYR A 302 20.46 -11.44 5.99
CA TYR A 302 19.42 -12.34 5.50
C TYR A 302 18.13 -12.23 6.31
N TYR A 303 17.04 -12.67 5.69
CA TYR A 303 15.68 -12.58 6.20
C TYR A 303 15.21 -13.98 6.60
N MET A 304 14.58 -14.09 7.77
CA MET A 304 13.85 -15.29 8.16
C MET A 304 12.59 -15.39 7.31
N ASP A 305 12.42 -16.52 6.64
CA ASP A 305 11.31 -16.78 5.74
C ASP A 305 10.47 -17.97 6.22
N TYR A 306 9.42 -17.67 6.99
CA TYR A 306 8.42 -18.66 7.41
C TYR A 306 7.24 -18.76 6.42
N THR A 307 7.19 -17.90 5.41
CA THR A 307 6.06 -17.75 4.49
C THR A 307 6.33 -18.40 3.14
N GLY A 308 7.60 -18.64 2.80
CA GLY A 308 8.05 -19.09 1.48
C GLY A 308 8.07 -17.97 0.43
N THR A 309 8.08 -16.71 0.86
CA THR A 309 7.98 -15.53 -0.03
C THR A 309 9.18 -14.57 0.11
N GLY A 310 10.22 -14.99 0.83
CA GLY A 310 11.50 -14.30 0.96
C GLY A 310 11.67 -13.47 2.23
N ASN A 311 10.58 -13.09 2.92
CA ASN A 311 10.66 -12.39 4.20
C ASN A 311 9.50 -12.77 5.12
N SER A 312 9.63 -12.41 6.40
CA SER A 312 8.53 -12.44 7.35
C SER A 312 8.50 -11.14 8.14
N LEU A 313 7.32 -10.54 8.30
CA LEU A 313 7.14 -9.34 9.12
C LEU A 313 7.49 -9.63 10.59
N ASN A 314 8.12 -8.65 11.24
CA ASN A 314 8.50 -8.72 12.65
C ASN A 314 7.36 -8.27 13.56
N VAL A 315 6.36 -9.13 13.74
CA VAL A 315 5.20 -8.90 14.63
C VAL A 315 5.53 -8.81 16.13
N ARG A 316 6.82 -8.76 16.49
CA ARG A 316 7.31 -8.56 17.86
C ARG A 316 7.74 -7.12 18.13
N ASN A 317 7.89 -6.30 17.08
CA ASN A 317 8.16 -4.87 17.21
C ASN A 317 6.82 -4.14 17.52
N PRO A 318 6.73 -3.33 18.60
CA PRO A 318 5.49 -2.67 19.05
C PRO A 318 4.83 -1.72 18.05
#